data_AF-A0AAW2L960-F1
#
_entry.id   AF-A0AAW2L960-F1
#
_cell.length_a   1.000
_cell.length_b   1.000
_cell.length_c   1.000
_cell.angle_alpha   90.00
_cell.angle_beta   90.00
_cell.angle_gamma   90.00
#
_symmetry.space_group_name_H-M   'P 1'
#
loop_
_entity.id
_entity.type
_entity.pdbx_description
1 polymer ?
#
loop_
_entity_poly.entity_id
_entity_poly.type
_entity_poly.pdbx_seq_one_letter_code
_entity_poly.pdbx_strand_id
1 'polypeptide(L)'
;MQVAHLELSQSDHRGLLVEAECTVERKVSSFRFQHMWTMHSEFLGVVRWNWQYPTVGSGMMRLQQKLTRMKHCLKEWNKTVFGYVFDKVAAAEQGLKEADEAYDQDPCDRTLVECNRCSTELVQVLAQEETFWRQKAGIRWAKDGERNTRYFHSLVQKRRF
;
A
#
# COMPACT_ATOMS: atom_id res chain seq x y z
N MET A 1 31.98 -12.97 -7.19
CA MET A 1 31.87 -12.82 -8.65
C MET A 1 32.45 -14.07 -9.30
N GLN A 2 31.59 -14.92 -9.86
CA GLN A 2 31.99 -15.99 -10.76
C GLN A 2 31.43 -15.65 -12.14
N VAL A 3 32.23 -15.84 -13.18
CA VAL A 3 31.84 -15.57 -14.57
C VAL A 3 31.88 -16.90 -15.30
N ALA A 4 30.73 -17.35 -15.80
CA ALA A 4 30.61 -18.56 -16.61
C ALA A 4 30.18 -18.17 -18.03
N HIS A 5 30.85 -18.74 -19.02
CA HIS A 5 30.47 -18.59 -20.43
C HIS A 5 29.46 -19.70 -20.78
N LEU A 6 28.27 -19.29 -21.24
CA LEU A 6 27.26 -20.23 -21.74
C LEU A 6 27.51 -20.46 -23.24
N GLU A 7 27.77 -21.71 -23.63
CA GLU A 7 27.88 -22.09 -25.03
C GLU A 7 26.47 -22.29 -25.61
N LEU A 8 26.09 -21.44 -26.57
CA LEU A 8 24.92 -21.63 -27.41
C LEU A 8 25.40 -22.12 -28.78
N SER A 9 24.97 -23.32 -29.17
CA SER A 9 25.54 -24.08 -30.30
C SER A 9 25.34 -23.48 -31.69
N GLN A 10 24.65 -22.33 -31.83
CA GLN A 10 24.36 -21.70 -33.13
C GLN A 10 24.40 -20.16 -33.12
N SER A 11 25.08 -19.53 -32.17
CA SER A 11 25.19 -18.07 -32.13
C SER A 11 26.56 -17.61 -31.64
N ASP A 12 27.24 -16.82 -32.48
CA ASP A 12 28.54 -16.19 -32.24
C ASP A 12 28.45 -15.06 -31.18
N HIS A 13 27.24 -14.70 -30.75
CA HIS A 13 27.01 -13.85 -29.60
C HIS A 13 27.16 -14.63 -28.30
N ARG A 14 28.35 -14.57 -27.70
CA ARG A 14 28.62 -15.14 -26.36
C ARG A 14 27.90 -14.33 -25.29
N GLY A 15 26.79 -14.86 -24.78
CA GLY A 15 26.12 -14.33 -23.60
C GLY A 15 27.01 -14.50 -22.37
N LEU A 16 27.29 -13.40 -21.67
CA LEU A 16 27.98 -13.40 -20.38
C LEU A 16 26.93 -13.59 -19.28
N LEU A 17 26.99 -14.72 -18.57
CA LEU A 17 26.22 -14.91 -17.34
C LEU A 17 27.02 -14.29 -16.19
N VAL A 18 26.53 -13.16 -15.69
CA VAL A 18 27.08 -12.49 -14.51
C VAL A 18 26.19 -12.80 -13.33
N GLU A 19 26.65 -13.70 -12.46
CA GLU A 19 26.01 -13.94 -11.17
C GLU A 19 26.58 -12.93 -10.16
N ALA A 20 25.84 -11.84 -9.98
CA ALA A 20 26.11 -10.87 -8.93
C ALA A 20 25.37 -11.31 -7.66
N GLU A 21 26.10 -11.64 -6.61
CA GLU A 21 25.56 -11.71 -5.25
C GLU A 21 25.08 -10.30 -4.88
N CYS A 22 23.81 -10.03 -5.16
CA CYS A 22 23.17 -8.80 -4.73
C CYS A 22 22.83 -8.99 -3.25
N THR A 23 23.75 -8.58 -2.37
CA THR A 23 23.39 -8.28 -0.99
C THR A 23 22.45 -7.08 -1.03
N VAL A 24 21.16 -7.37 -1.19
CA VAL A 24 20.10 -6.36 -1.06
C VAL A 24 20.07 -5.97 0.41
N GLU A 25 20.91 -5.01 0.79
CA GLU A 25 20.75 -4.32 2.05
C GLU A 25 19.32 -3.79 2.08
N ARG A 26 18.49 -4.32 2.99
CA ARG A 26 17.13 -3.84 3.21
C ARG A 26 17.22 -2.40 3.72
N LYS A 27 17.29 -1.44 2.80
CA LYS A 27 17.22 -0.01 3.12
C LYS A 27 15.98 0.20 3.98
N VAL A 28 16.17 0.77 5.16
CA VAL A 28 15.07 1.12 6.07
C VAL A 28 14.18 2.11 5.33
N SER A 29 13.02 1.63 4.87
CA SER A 29 12.09 2.44 4.11
C SER A 29 11.62 3.64 4.96
N SER A 30 11.71 4.84 4.39
CA SER A 30 11.18 6.03 5.03
C SER A 30 9.67 5.89 5.22
N PHE A 31 9.17 6.43 6.33
CA PHE A 31 7.73 6.39 6.57
C PHE A 31 7.00 7.16 5.46
N ARG A 32 6.06 6.49 4.81
CA ARG A 32 5.12 7.10 3.88
C ARG A 32 3.72 6.83 4.38
N PHE A 33 2.94 7.90 4.49
CA PHE A 33 1.52 7.79 4.74
C PHE A 33 0.87 6.98 3.62
N GLN A 34 -0.02 6.04 3.93
CA GLN A 34 -0.74 5.27 2.89
C GLN A 34 -2.19 5.74 2.82
N HIS A 35 -2.67 6.07 1.63
CA HIS A 35 -4.00 6.68 1.47
C HIS A 35 -5.13 5.70 1.82
N MET A 36 -4.90 4.40 1.61
CA MET A 36 -5.83 3.33 1.96
C MET A 36 -6.24 3.34 3.45
N TRP A 37 -5.38 3.87 4.32
CA TRP A 37 -5.67 4.03 5.75
C TRP A 37 -6.94 4.84 5.98
N THR A 38 -7.18 5.86 5.16
CA THR A 38 -8.35 6.74 5.28
C THR A 38 -9.67 6.06 4.97
N MET A 39 -9.64 4.90 4.29
CA MET A 39 -10.82 4.12 3.92
C MET A 39 -11.32 3.26 5.09
N HIS A 40 -10.51 3.08 6.14
CA HIS A 40 -10.89 2.31 7.32
C HIS A 40 -11.60 3.19 8.34
N SER A 41 -12.75 2.74 8.86
CA SER A 41 -13.61 3.49 9.80
C SER A 41 -12.86 4.03 11.01
N GLU A 42 -12.02 3.19 11.62
CA GLU A 42 -11.24 3.52 12.83
C GLU A 42 -10.10 4.53 12.62
N PHE A 43 -9.74 4.87 11.38
CA PHE A 43 -8.58 5.73 11.10
C PHE A 43 -8.62 7.06 11.85
N LEU A 44 -9.76 7.77 11.78
CA LEU A 44 -9.92 9.05 12.46
C LEU A 44 -9.94 8.90 13.98
N GLY A 45 -10.35 7.74 14.50
CA GLY A 45 -10.28 7.40 15.91
C GLY A 45 -8.82 7.30 16.37
N VAL A 46 -8.01 6.52 15.65
CA VAL A 46 -6.57 6.34 15.91
C VAL A 46 -5.82 7.68 15.88
N VAL A 47 -6.09 8.51 14.86
CA VAL A 47 -5.47 9.84 14.74
C VAL A 47 -5.85 10.74 15.91
N ARG A 48 -7.15 10.81 16.26
CA ARG A 48 -7.63 11.66 17.37
C ARG A 48 -7.04 11.24 18.70
N TRP A 49 -7.06 9.93 19.00
CA TRP A 49 -6.48 9.38 20.22
C TRP A 49 -4.98 9.73 20.34
N ASN A 50 -4.22 9.52 19.26
CA ASN A 50 -2.80 9.86 19.25
C ASN A 50 -2.57 11.36 19.42
N TRP A 51 -3.41 12.20 18.81
CA TRP A 51 -3.28 13.64 18.85
C TRP A 51 -3.60 14.22 20.22
N GLN A 52 -4.58 13.69 20.94
CA GLN A 52 -4.99 14.18 22.25
C GLN A 52 -3.98 13.87 23.36
N TYR A 53 -3.11 12.87 23.16
CA TYR A 53 -2.16 12.45 24.19
C TYR A 53 -1.22 13.62 24.59
N PRO A 54 -1.07 13.89 25.91
CA PRO A 54 -0.31 15.03 26.43
C PRO A 54 1.12 15.12 25.90
N THR A 55 1.61 16.34 25.72
CA THR A 55 2.99 16.62 25.30
C THR A 55 3.55 17.81 26.08
N VAL A 56 4.85 17.75 26.39
CA VAL A 56 5.57 18.75 27.18
C VAL A 56 6.60 19.44 26.30
N GLY A 57 6.77 20.75 26.47
CA GLY A 57 7.76 21.56 25.75
C GLY A 57 7.14 22.73 24.99
N SER A 58 7.96 23.42 24.19
CA SER A 58 7.54 24.52 23.33
C SER A 58 6.62 24.05 22.19
N GLY A 59 5.93 24.97 21.52
CA GLY A 59 4.97 24.64 20.45
C GLY A 59 5.55 23.72 19.37
N MET A 60 6.77 24.02 18.88
CA MET A 60 7.43 23.20 17.85
C MET A 60 7.84 21.82 18.37
N MET A 61 8.34 21.74 19.60
CA MET A 61 8.70 20.47 20.25
C MET A 61 7.47 19.59 20.45
N ARG A 62 6.35 20.16 20.87
CA ARG A 62 5.07 19.45 21.03
C ARG A 62 4.55 18.90 19.71
N LEU A 63 4.68 19.67 18.61
CA LEU A 63 4.32 19.21 17.27
C LEU A 63 5.19 18.03 16.83
N GLN A 64 6.52 18.16 16.96
CA GLN A 64 7.46 17.09 16.61
C GLN A 64 7.18 15.79 17.39
N GLN A 65 6.90 15.89 18.69
CA GLN A 65 6.54 14.74 19.53
C GLN A 65 5.26 14.06 19.04
N LYS A 66 4.20 14.83 18.76
CA LYS A 66 2.94 14.31 18.21
C LYS A 66 3.15 13.59 16.89
N LEU A 67 3.88 14.21 15.95
CA LEU A 67 4.15 13.63 14.63
C LEU A 67 5.00 12.35 14.72
N THR A 68 6.03 12.34 15.57
CA THR A 68 6.87 11.16 15.80
C THR A 68 6.03 10.01 16.36
N ARG A 69 5.24 10.27 17.40
CA ARG A 69 4.35 9.28 18.00
C ARG A 69 3.31 8.76 17.01
N MET A 70 2.72 9.65 16.21
CA MET A 70 1.74 9.28 15.18
C MET A 70 2.37 8.39 14.10
N LYS A 71 3.60 8.70 13.66
CA LYS A 71 4.36 7.86 12.74
C LYS A 71 4.54 6.43 13.28
N HIS A 72 4.90 6.27 14.55
CA HIS A 72 5.05 4.93 15.16
C HIS A 72 3.72 4.20 15.27
N CYS A 73 2.69 4.90 15.75
CA CYS A 73 1.34 4.35 15.88
C CYS A 73 0.79 3.88 14.52
N LEU A 74 0.92 4.68 13.46
CA LEU A 74 0.46 4.30 12.12
C LEU A 74 1.28 3.16 11.50
N LYS A 75 2.59 3.07 11.79
CA LYS A 75 3.40 1.93 11.36
C LYS A 75 2.92 0.63 11.99
N GLU A 76 2.62 0.65 13.28
CA GLU A 76 2.13 -0.53 14.00
C GLU A 76 0.71 -0.88 13.55
N TRP A 77 -0.17 0.12 13.49
CA TRP A 77 -1.54 -0.05 13.02
C TRP A 77 -1.61 -0.58 11.58
N ASN A 78 -0.72 -0.15 10.69
CA ASN A 78 -0.63 -0.73 9.35
C ASN A 78 -0.31 -2.23 9.38
N LYS A 79 0.62 -2.66 10.25
CA LYS A 79 0.97 -4.08 10.37
C LYS A 79 -0.16 -4.91 10.94
N THR A 80 -0.83 -4.41 11.98
CA THR A 80 -1.86 -5.19 12.70
C THR A 80 -3.21 -5.20 11.98
N VAL A 81 -3.60 -4.08 11.37
CA VAL A 81 -4.93 -3.94 10.75
C VAL A 81 -4.90 -4.22 9.25
N PHE A 82 -3.90 -3.73 8.52
CA PHE A 82 -3.85 -3.90 7.06
C PHE A 82 -2.97 -5.08 6.64
N GLY A 83 -1.88 -5.34 7.37
CA GLY A 83 -0.93 -6.37 7.02
C GLY A 83 -0.38 -6.18 5.61
N TYR A 84 -0.24 -7.29 4.89
CA TYR A 84 0.01 -7.27 3.45
C TYR A 84 -1.34 -7.30 2.73
N VAL A 85 -1.69 -6.19 2.07
CA VAL A 85 -3.01 -6.03 1.41
C VAL A 85 -3.29 -7.12 0.39
N PHE A 86 -2.26 -7.65 -0.28
CA PHE A 86 -2.42 -8.72 -1.26
C PHE A 86 -2.82 -10.05 -0.63
N ASP A 87 -2.37 -10.34 0.59
CA ASP A 87 -2.82 -11.55 1.31
C ASP A 87 -4.31 -11.45 1.64
N LYS A 88 -4.81 -10.24 1.91
CA LYS A 88 -6.24 -9.99 2.11
C LYS A 88 -7.05 -10.12 0.83
N VAL A 89 -6.51 -9.69 -0.31
CA VAL A 89 -7.17 -9.91 -1.62
C VAL A 89 -7.32 -11.40 -1.86
N ALA A 90 -6.22 -12.17 -1.74
CA ALA A 90 -6.24 -13.61 -1.92
C ALA A 90 -7.22 -14.32 -0.96
N ALA A 91 -7.25 -13.91 0.31
CA ALA A 91 -8.20 -14.46 1.29
C ALA A 91 -9.66 -14.11 0.95
N ALA A 92 -9.95 -12.90 0.49
CA ALA A 92 -11.29 -12.47 0.11
C ALA A 92 -11.77 -13.17 -1.18
N GLU A 93 -10.88 -13.38 -2.16
CA GLU A 93 -11.16 -14.15 -3.38
C GLU A 93 -11.50 -15.61 -3.03
N GLN A 94 -10.70 -16.23 -2.15
CA GLN A 94 -10.95 -17.59 -1.68
C GLN A 94 -12.27 -17.68 -0.91
N GLY A 95 -12.57 -16.73 -0.02
CA GLY A 95 -13.82 -16.69 0.73
C GLY A 95 -15.06 -16.49 -0.14
N LEU A 96 -14.94 -15.73 -1.24
CA LEU A 96 -16.02 -15.61 -2.23
C LEU A 96 -16.22 -16.94 -2.97
N LYS A 97 -15.13 -17.60 -3.39
CA LYS A 97 -15.20 -18.88 -4.08
C LYS A 97 -15.88 -19.96 -3.22
N GLU A 98 -15.54 -20.04 -1.93
CA GLU A 98 -16.19 -20.96 -1.00
C GLU A 98 -17.67 -20.65 -0.80
N ALA A 99 -18.04 -19.37 -0.77
CA ALA A 99 -19.44 -18.96 -0.67
C ALA A 99 -20.25 -19.29 -1.94
N ASP A 100 -19.64 -19.13 -3.11
CA ASP A 100 -20.23 -19.52 -4.40
C ASP A 100 -20.42 -21.04 -4.49
N GLU A 101 -19.40 -21.83 -4.12
CA GLU A 101 -19.49 -23.30 -4.08
C GLU A 101 -20.58 -23.79 -3.10
N ALA A 102 -20.73 -23.11 -1.96
CA ALA A 102 -21.80 -23.40 -1.01
C ALA A 102 -23.19 -23.05 -1.56
N TYR A 103 -23.31 -21.95 -2.30
CA TYR A 103 -24.54 -21.57 -2.98
C TYR A 103 -24.93 -22.54 -4.09
N ASP A 104 -23.96 -23.02 -4.88
CA ASP A 104 -24.20 -24.03 -5.92
C ASP A 104 -24.69 -25.37 -5.35
N GLN A 105 -24.23 -25.73 -4.15
CA GLN A 105 -24.65 -26.95 -3.45
C GLN A 105 -26.04 -26.82 -2.80
N ASP A 106 -26.34 -25.66 -2.20
CA ASP A 106 -27.62 -25.38 -1.54
C ASP A 106 -28.10 -23.93 -1.83
N PRO A 107 -28.80 -23.73 -2.96
CA PRO A 107 -29.32 -22.42 -3.34
C PRO A 107 -30.44 -21.98 -2.39
N CYS A 108 -30.11 -21.16 -1.40
CA CYS A 108 -31.07 -20.59 -0.46
C CYS A 108 -30.73 -19.13 -0.10
N ASP A 109 -31.66 -18.43 0.56
CA ASP A 109 -31.45 -17.02 0.95
C ASP A 109 -30.22 -16.83 1.83
N ARG A 110 -29.90 -17.81 2.68
CA ARG A 110 -28.74 -17.73 3.57
C ARG A 110 -27.42 -17.78 2.80
N THR A 111 -27.27 -18.73 1.88
CA THR A 111 -26.05 -18.86 1.06
C THR A 111 -25.90 -17.67 0.11
N LEU A 112 -27.02 -17.14 -0.42
CA LEU A 112 -27.02 -15.91 -1.21
C LEU A 112 -26.55 -14.68 -0.42
N VAL A 113 -27.00 -14.52 0.83
CA VAL A 113 -26.56 -13.42 1.71
C VAL A 113 -25.06 -13.49 2.00
N GLU A 114 -24.54 -14.70 2.26
CA GLU A 114 -23.10 -14.88 2.49
C GLU A 114 -22.26 -14.60 1.23
N CYS A 115 -22.69 -15.07 0.06
CA CYS A 115 -22.05 -14.76 -1.22
C CYS A 115 -22.00 -13.23 -1.45
N ASN A 116 -23.13 -12.53 -1.26
CA ASN A 116 -23.17 -11.08 -1.37
C ASN A 116 -22.23 -10.39 -0.37
N ARG A 117 -22.17 -10.88 0.87
CA ARG A 117 -21.26 -10.36 1.90
C ARG A 117 -19.80 -10.51 1.46
N CYS A 118 -19.37 -11.71 1.06
CA CYS A 118 -18.01 -11.96 0.57
C CYS A 118 -17.70 -11.12 -0.68
N SER A 119 -18.66 -10.95 -1.59
CA SER A 119 -18.51 -10.10 -2.77
C SER A 119 -18.27 -8.63 -2.39
N THR A 120 -19.05 -8.10 -1.44
CA THR A 120 -18.85 -6.73 -0.95
C THR A 120 -17.49 -6.55 -0.26
N GLU A 121 -17.04 -7.56 0.49
CA GLU A 121 -15.74 -7.57 1.15
C GLU A 121 -14.60 -7.54 0.12
N LEU A 122 -14.68 -8.39 -0.91
CA LEU A 122 -13.70 -8.42 -2.00
C LEU A 122 -13.60 -7.05 -2.71
N VAL A 123 -14.73 -6.42 -3.04
CA VAL A 123 -14.74 -5.08 -3.65
C VAL A 123 -14.05 -4.05 -2.76
N GLN A 124 -14.27 -4.09 -1.44
CA GLN A 124 -13.62 -3.18 -0.51
C GLN A 124 -12.11 -3.38 -0.46
N VAL A 125 -11.63 -4.63 -0.41
CA VAL A 125 -10.20 -4.93 -0.35
C VAL A 125 -9.51 -4.57 -1.67
N LEU A 126 -10.14 -4.84 -2.82
CA LEU A 126 -9.64 -4.42 -4.13
C LEU A 126 -9.54 -2.88 -4.23
N ALA A 127 -10.50 -2.14 -3.71
CA ALA A 127 -10.44 -0.67 -3.67
C ALA A 127 -9.27 -0.15 -2.81
N GLN A 128 -8.94 -0.84 -1.72
CA GLN A 128 -7.75 -0.54 -0.91
C GLN A 128 -6.46 -0.81 -1.67
N GLU A 129 -6.38 -1.96 -2.37
CA GLU A 129 -5.24 -2.32 -3.21
C GLU A 129 -5.04 -1.33 -4.36
N GLU A 130 -6.11 -0.96 -5.05
CA GLU A 130 -6.08 0.03 -6.12
C GLU A 130 -5.56 1.38 -5.60
N THR A 131 -6.02 1.80 -4.41
CA THR A 131 -5.56 3.04 -3.77
C THR A 131 -4.08 2.97 -3.40
N PHE A 132 -3.61 1.81 -2.92
CA PHE A 132 -2.21 1.55 -2.64
C PHE A 132 -1.36 1.69 -3.91
N TRP A 133 -1.75 1.03 -5.01
CA TRP A 133 -1.04 1.10 -6.29
C TRP A 133 -1.07 2.48 -6.92
N ARG A 134 -2.22 3.16 -6.88
CA ARG A 134 -2.37 4.53 -7.36
C ARG A 134 -1.39 5.47 -6.66
N GLN A 135 -1.24 5.32 -5.34
CA GLN A 135 -0.26 6.09 -4.59
C GLN A 135 1.18 5.71 -4.92
N LYS A 136 1.48 4.41 -5.02
CA LYS A 136 2.83 3.89 -5.29
C LYS A 136 3.33 4.25 -6.69
N ALA A 137 2.44 4.24 -7.68
CA ALA A 137 2.71 4.68 -9.04
C ALA A 137 2.77 6.22 -9.17
N GLY A 138 2.55 6.97 -8.08
CA GLY A 138 2.58 8.44 -8.13
C GLY A 138 1.41 9.03 -8.93
N ILE A 139 0.34 8.27 -9.17
CA ILE A 139 -0.88 8.67 -9.88
C ILE A 139 -1.76 9.54 -8.96
N ARG A 140 -1.16 10.54 -8.31
CA ARG A 140 -1.85 11.80 -7.96
C ARG A 140 -1.71 12.80 -9.09
N TRP A 141 -0.62 12.72 -9.88
CA TRP A 141 -0.29 13.75 -10.85
C TRP A 141 -1.21 13.78 -12.08
N ALA A 142 -1.76 12.64 -12.51
CA ALA A 142 -2.61 12.62 -13.70
C ALA A 142 -3.94 13.36 -13.51
N LYS A 143 -4.51 13.37 -12.29
CA LYS A 143 -5.81 14.01 -12.01
C LYS A 143 -5.69 15.43 -11.44
N ASP A 144 -4.65 15.70 -10.66
CA ASP A 144 -4.40 17.05 -10.09
C ASP A 144 -3.52 17.94 -11.01
N GLY A 145 -2.76 17.35 -11.95
CA GLY A 145 -1.89 18.07 -12.90
C GLY A 145 -2.64 18.79 -14.02
N GLU A 146 -3.89 18.42 -14.28
CA GLU A 146 -4.78 19.15 -15.20
C GLU A 146 -5.28 20.47 -14.59
N ARG A 147 -5.25 20.60 -13.25
CA ARG A 147 -5.51 21.86 -12.58
C ARG A 147 -4.23 22.69 -12.60
N ASN A 148 -4.07 23.40 -13.71
CA ASN A 148 -3.08 24.43 -14.02
C ASN A 148 -3.12 25.61 -13.00
N THR A 149 -2.92 25.29 -11.72
CA THR A 149 -3.03 26.21 -10.59
C THR A 149 -1.73 26.97 -10.45
N ARG A 150 -1.82 28.25 -10.09
CA ARG A 150 -0.66 29.12 -9.81
C ARG A 150 0.32 28.50 -8.81
N TYR A 151 -0.17 27.63 -7.92
CA TYR A 151 0.63 26.84 -6.98
C TYR A 151 1.57 25.85 -7.69
N PHE A 152 1.11 25.16 -8.74
CA PHE A 152 1.92 24.23 -9.54
C PHE A 152 3.11 24.94 -10.19
N HIS A 153 2.86 26.08 -10.85
CA HIS A 153 3.92 26.90 -11.46
C HIS A 153 4.92 27.40 -10.41
N SER A 154 4.45 27.83 -9.23
CA SER A 154 5.33 28.30 -8.16
C SER A 154 6.25 27.22 -7.57
N LEU A 155 5.81 25.96 -7.55
CA LEU A 155 6.59 24.83 -7.05
C LEU A 155 7.60 24.32 -8.08
N VAL A 156 7.22 24.32 -9.38
CA VAL A 156 8.13 23.98 -10.48
C VAL A 156 9.25 25.02 -10.60
N GLN A 157 8.95 26.31 -10.42
CA GLN A 157 9.96 27.37 -10.40
C GLN A 157 10.97 27.23 -9.25
N LYS A 158 10.54 26.71 -8.09
CA LYS A 158 11.42 26.50 -6.92
C LYS A 158 12.29 25.25 -6.99
N ARG A 159 12.10 24.38 -8.00
CA ARG A 159 12.85 23.11 -8.16
C ARG A 159 13.85 23.11 -9.31
N ARG A 160 14.09 24.26 -9.94
CA ARG A 160 15.24 24.43 -10.85
C ARG A 160 16.49 24.67 -10.01
N PHE A 161 17.24 23.59 -9.76
CA PHE A 161 18.70 23.68 -9.63
C PHE A 161 19.27 23.65 -11.05
#